data_AF-A0A1C7MXT5-F1
#
_entry.id   AF-A0A1C7MXT5-F1
#
_cell.length_a   1.000
_cell.length_b   1.000
_cell.length_c   1.000
_cell.angle_alpha   90.00
_cell.angle_beta   90.00
_cell.angle_gamma   90.00
#
_symmetry.space_group_name_H-M   'P 1'
#
loop_
_entity.id
_entity.type
_entity.pdbx_description
1 polymer ?
#
loop_
_entity_poly.entity_id
_entity_poly.type
_entity_poly.pdbx_seq_one_letter_code
_entity_poly.pdbx_strand_id
1 'polypeptide(L)'
;MLLFVYNQKNPASSIRSYKLLTQSSSGPSLSPLRPPQWSTFWSLPLPLQARTIWYRLLHNRISCRSILHSRIPSEFPSPLCHICSTGEDTIDHFFFLCPPKLAVWLHILTSYINPLIRFVPSDVPHILRSIFRFQHTTSLRDPSLPLSDLSQEQVFACTLQGIWQIHWQS
;
A
#
# COMPACT_ATOMS: atom_id res chain seq x y z
N MET A 1 5.27 -15.89 -27.17
CA MET A 1 5.96 -14.76 -27.83
C MET A 1 5.01 -13.58 -27.72
N LEU A 2 5.07 -12.77 -26.66
CA LEU A 2 5.94 -11.60 -26.58
C LEU A 2 6.65 -11.51 -25.22
N LEU A 3 7.96 -11.32 -25.33
CA LEU A 3 8.89 -10.98 -24.27
C LEU A 3 8.67 -9.52 -23.86
N PHE A 4 8.47 -9.24 -22.57
CA PHE A 4 8.88 -7.97 -21.96
C PHE A 4 9.51 -8.24 -20.60
N VAL A 5 10.69 -8.83 -20.65
CA VAL A 5 11.73 -8.57 -19.66
C VAL A 5 12.39 -7.27 -20.11
N TYR A 6 12.06 -6.15 -19.47
CA TYR A 6 12.88 -4.94 -19.56
C TYR A 6 13.06 -4.32 -18.18
N ASN A 7 14.08 -4.83 -17.50
CA ASN A 7 15.22 -4.07 -16.99
C ASN A 7 14.99 -2.59 -16.61
N GLN A 8 14.22 -2.34 -15.55
CA GLN A 8 14.60 -1.32 -14.57
C GLN A 8 15.33 -2.06 -13.45
N LYS A 9 16.64 -1.79 -13.30
CA LYS A 9 17.40 -2.29 -12.15
C LYS A 9 16.68 -1.82 -10.89
N ASN A 10 16.03 -2.75 -10.22
CA ASN A 10 15.65 -2.56 -8.82
C ASN A 10 16.96 -2.22 -8.07
N PRO A 11 17.09 -1.04 -7.44
CA PRO A 11 18.31 -0.67 -6.72
C PRO A 11 18.61 -1.64 -5.54
N ALA A 12 17.63 -2.49 -5.19
CA ALA A 12 17.80 -3.63 -4.29
C ALA A 12 18.53 -4.86 -4.90
N SER A 13 19.02 -4.80 -6.15
CA SER A 13 19.72 -5.94 -6.79
C SER A 13 21.16 -6.14 -6.31
N SER A 14 21.74 -5.13 -5.63
CA SER A 14 23.02 -5.28 -4.94
C SER A 14 22.82 -5.92 -3.56
N ILE A 15 23.53 -7.02 -3.29
CA ILE A 15 23.58 -7.67 -1.97
C ILE A 15 23.92 -6.64 -0.86
N ARG A 16 24.72 -5.62 -1.18
CA ARG A 16 25.12 -4.55 -0.26
C ARG A 16 23.95 -3.64 0.08
N SER A 17 23.18 -3.22 -0.92
CA SER A 17 21.98 -2.38 -0.73
C SER A 17 20.90 -3.14 0.05
N TYR A 18 20.72 -4.44 -0.23
CA TYR A 18 19.78 -5.29 0.52
C TYR A 18 20.13 -5.35 2.02
N LYS A 19 21.41 -5.55 2.38
CA LYS A 19 21.85 -5.60 3.78
C LYS A 19 21.56 -4.29 4.54
N LEU A 20 21.80 -3.15 3.90
CA LEU A 20 21.51 -1.83 4.48
C LEU A 20 20.01 -1.62 4.72
N LEU A 21 19.15 -2.18 3.87
CA LEU A 21 17.69 -2.14 4.06
C LEU A 21 17.20 -3.05 5.19
N THR A 22 17.95 -4.09 5.54
CA THR A 22 17.56 -5.07 6.58
C THR A 22 18.09 -4.75 7.98
N GLN A 23 19.02 -3.81 8.13
CA GLN A 23 19.48 -3.37 9.45
C GLN A 23 18.34 -2.57 10.12
N SER A 24 17.65 -3.20 11.06
CA SER A 24 16.70 -2.56 11.97
C SER A 24 17.08 -2.87 13.41
N SER A 25 17.22 -1.81 14.22
CA SER A 25 17.32 -1.88 15.68
C SER A 25 16.03 -2.50 16.25
N SER A 26 16.14 -3.71 16.81
CA SER A 26 15.00 -4.50 17.25
C SER A 26 14.66 -4.23 18.72
N GLY A 27 13.61 -3.44 18.95
CA GLY A 27 12.76 -3.59 20.14
C GLY A 27 11.74 -4.72 19.92
N PRO A 28 11.02 -5.18 20.97
CA PRO A 28 9.98 -6.20 20.81
C PRO A 28 8.88 -5.70 19.87
N SER A 29 8.82 -6.29 18.68
CA SER A 29 7.78 -5.99 17.70
C SER A 29 6.49 -6.69 18.11
N LEU A 30 5.51 -5.93 18.60
CA LEU A 30 4.15 -6.44 18.77
C LEU A 30 3.58 -6.83 17.38
N SER A 31 2.80 -7.91 17.34
CA SER A 31 2.11 -8.34 16.11
C SER A 31 1.16 -7.23 15.64
N PRO A 32 1.18 -6.84 14.35
CA PRO A 32 0.35 -5.74 13.86
C PRO A 32 -1.15 -6.09 13.83
N LEU A 33 -1.49 -7.38 13.85
CA LEU A 33 -2.86 -7.91 13.89
C LEU A 33 -3.02 -8.96 14.99
N ARG A 34 -4.26 -9.15 15.45
CA ARG A 34 -4.66 -10.23 16.35
C ARG A 34 -4.81 -11.55 15.57
N PRO A 35 -4.76 -12.72 16.24
CA PRO A 35 -4.87 -14.02 15.56
C PRO A 35 -6.11 -14.18 14.64
N PRO A 36 -7.33 -13.75 15.02
CA PRO A 36 -8.48 -13.84 14.12
C PRO A 36 -8.33 -12.98 12.85
N GLN A 37 -7.73 -11.80 12.98
CA GLN A 37 -7.49 -10.90 11.85
C GLN A 37 -6.44 -11.48 10.90
N TRP A 38 -5.42 -12.16 11.43
CA TRP A 38 -4.49 -12.92 10.61
C TRP A 38 -5.18 -14.06 9.85
N SER A 39 -6.08 -14.79 10.52
CA SER A 39 -6.88 -15.83 9.85
C SER A 39 -7.68 -15.26 8.69
N THR A 40 -8.35 -14.12 8.88
CA THR A 40 -9.06 -13.41 7.81
C THR A 40 -8.10 -12.98 6.70
N PHE A 41 -6.97 -12.38 7.03
CA PHE A 41 -5.98 -11.93 6.04
C PHE A 41 -5.50 -13.08 5.13
N TRP A 42 -5.20 -14.25 5.71
CA TRP A 42 -4.72 -15.40 4.96
C TRP A 42 -5.82 -16.11 4.17
N SER A 43 -7.07 -16.03 4.60
CA SER A 43 -8.20 -16.63 3.86
C SER A 43 -8.68 -15.79 2.67
N LEU A 44 -8.37 -14.49 2.62
CA LEU A 44 -8.77 -13.64 1.50
C LEU A 44 -8.18 -14.14 0.17
N PRO A 45 -8.99 -14.33 -0.88
CA PRO A 45 -8.52 -14.72 -2.20
C PRO A 45 -7.90 -13.49 -2.91
N LEU A 46 -6.59 -13.30 -2.70
CA LEU A 46 -5.83 -12.18 -3.24
C LEU A 46 -4.71 -12.66 -4.18
N PRO A 47 -4.39 -11.90 -5.24
CA PRO A 47 -3.14 -12.07 -5.95
C PRO A 47 -1.95 -12.00 -4.98
N LEU A 48 -0.93 -12.84 -5.20
CA LEU A 48 0.23 -12.91 -4.33
C LEU A 48 0.90 -11.53 -4.13
N GLN A 49 1.02 -10.75 -5.21
CA GLN A 49 1.63 -9.43 -5.15
C GLN A 49 0.87 -8.46 -4.25
N ALA A 50 -0.46 -8.39 -4.36
CA ALA A 50 -1.31 -7.58 -3.47
C ALA A 50 -1.14 -8.01 -2.00
N ARG A 51 -1.18 -9.32 -1.73
CA ARG A 51 -0.99 -9.86 -0.37
C ARG A 51 0.39 -9.51 0.19
N THR A 52 1.46 -9.64 -0.60
CA THR A 52 2.82 -9.29 -0.17
C THR A 52 2.95 -7.81 0.18
N ILE A 53 2.36 -6.91 -0.61
CA ILE A 53 2.42 -5.47 -0.35
C ILE A 53 1.66 -5.14 0.94
N TRP A 54 0.45 -5.69 1.11
CA TRP A 54 -0.34 -5.51 2.33
C TRP A 54 0.40 -6.06 3.56
N TYR A 55 0.96 -7.26 3.48
CA TYR A 55 1.78 -7.83 4.55
C TYR A 55 2.96 -6.93 4.93
N ARG A 56 3.69 -6.41 3.93
CA ARG A 56 4.81 -5.48 4.17
C ARG A 56 4.33 -4.19 4.83
N LEU A 57 3.16 -3.67 4.43
CA LEU A 57 2.57 -2.50 5.04
C LEU A 57 2.21 -2.74 6.51
N LEU A 58 1.61 -3.90 6.84
CA LEU A 58 1.32 -4.31 8.23
C LEU A 58 2.56 -4.29 9.13
N HIS A 59 3.70 -4.69 8.58
CA HIS A 59 4.97 -4.72 9.30
C HIS A 59 5.81 -3.44 9.15
N ASN A 60 5.29 -2.38 8.54
CA ASN A 60 6.04 -1.16 8.21
C ASN A 60 7.35 -1.43 7.43
N ARG A 61 7.35 -2.44 6.56
CA ARG A 61 8.50 -2.86 5.72
C ARG A 61 8.36 -2.42 4.27
N ILE A 62 7.89 -1.19 4.09
CA ILE A 62 7.70 -0.53 2.80
C ILE A 62 8.97 0.27 2.50
N SER A 63 9.47 0.15 1.28
CA SER A 63 10.71 0.80 0.86
C SER A 63 10.44 2.20 0.31
N CYS A 64 9.75 3.07 1.05
CA CYS A 64 9.41 4.42 0.57
C CYS A 64 10.66 5.30 0.42
N ARG A 65 10.60 6.38 -0.39
CA ARG A 65 11.81 7.17 -0.71
C ARG A 65 12.45 7.81 0.51
N SER A 66 11.71 8.14 1.57
CA SER A 66 12.35 8.65 2.79
C SER A 66 13.31 7.64 3.42
N ILE A 67 12.89 6.37 3.49
CA ILE A 67 13.73 5.27 3.99
C ILE A 67 14.90 5.00 3.04
N LEU A 68 14.66 5.03 1.74
CA LEU A 68 15.72 4.81 0.74
C LEU A 68 16.74 5.95 0.76
N HIS A 69 16.30 7.21 0.82
CA HIS A 69 17.17 8.38 0.95
C HIS A 69 18.04 8.29 2.21
N SER A 70 17.44 7.90 3.35
CA SER A 70 18.19 7.74 4.60
C SER A 70 19.28 6.64 4.52
N ARG A 71 19.04 5.56 3.77
CA ARG A 71 19.92 4.37 3.77
C ARG A 71 20.91 4.32 2.61
N ILE A 72 20.52 4.81 1.45
CA ILE A 72 21.30 4.82 0.21
C ILE A 72 21.16 6.18 -0.50
N PRO A 73 21.57 7.29 0.15
CA PRO A 73 21.36 8.65 -0.36
C PRO A 73 22.00 8.92 -1.72
N SER A 74 23.04 8.16 -2.10
CA SER A 74 23.68 8.27 -3.42
C SER A 74 22.75 7.84 -4.57
N GLU A 75 21.89 6.85 -4.33
CA GLU A 75 20.90 6.37 -5.31
C GLU A 75 19.57 7.12 -5.19
N PHE A 76 19.24 7.58 -3.98
CA PHE A 76 18.02 8.31 -3.67
C PHE A 76 18.38 9.66 -3.06
N PRO A 77 18.68 10.70 -3.86
CA PRO A 77 19.20 11.98 -3.36
C PRO A 77 18.15 12.84 -2.64
N SER A 78 16.87 12.49 -2.72
CA SER A 78 15.78 13.23 -2.08
C SER A 78 14.77 12.29 -1.44
N PRO A 79 14.24 12.63 -0.25
CA PRO A 79 13.18 11.87 0.42
C PRO A 79 11.78 12.24 -0.10
N LEU A 80 11.65 13.21 -1.01
CA LEU A 80 10.36 13.70 -1.50
C LEU A 80 9.68 12.70 -2.43
N CYS A 81 8.36 12.62 -2.33
CA CYS A 81 7.53 11.79 -3.20
C CYS A 81 7.67 12.27 -4.65
N HIS A 82 8.11 11.39 -5.55
CA HIS A 82 8.28 11.75 -6.97
C HIS A 82 6.95 11.97 -7.72
N ILE A 83 5.81 11.54 -7.14
CA ILE A 83 4.50 11.68 -7.77
C ILE A 83 3.91 13.09 -7.54
N CYS A 84 4.04 13.64 -6.34
CA CYS A 84 3.49 14.97 -6.02
C CYS A 84 4.55 16.05 -5.81
N SER A 85 5.82 15.66 -5.64
CA SER A 85 6.99 16.53 -5.45
C SER A 85 6.95 17.48 -4.24
N THR A 86 5.95 17.35 -3.36
CA THR A 86 5.73 18.29 -2.25
C THR A 86 5.87 17.65 -0.87
N GLY A 87 5.40 16.41 -0.70
CA GLY A 87 5.47 15.70 0.58
C GLY A 87 6.69 14.80 0.68
N GLU A 88 7.22 14.63 1.90
CA GLU A 88 8.15 13.55 2.20
C GLU A 88 7.47 12.19 2.00
N ASP A 89 8.13 11.29 1.29
CA ASP A 89 7.59 9.97 0.95
C ASP A 89 7.75 8.99 2.10
N THR A 90 6.99 9.24 3.17
CA THR A 90 6.79 8.31 4.29
C THR A 90 5.82 7.19 3.90
N ILE A 91 5.71 6.13 4.71
CA ILE A 91 4.76 5.02 4.44
C ILE A 91 3.32 5.54 4.33
N ASP A 92 2.92 6.46 5.20
CA ASP A 92 1.58 7.07 5.17
C ASP A 92 1.39 7.93 3.91
N HIS A 93 2.40 8.70 3.51
CA HIS A 93 2.33 9.47 2.27
C HIS A 93 2.27 8.55 1.04
N PHE A 94 3.09 7.51 1.04
CA PHE A 94 3.22 6.54 -0.04
C PHE A 94 1.87 5.90 -0.39
N PHE A 95 1.06 5.55 0.62
CA PHE A 95 -0.21 4.87 0.38
C PHE A 95 -1.45 5.75 0.53
N PHE A 96 -1.46 6.75 1.42
CA PHE A 96 -2.71 7.39 1.84
C PHE A 96 -2.73 8.91 1.67
N LEU A 97 -1.64 9.61 1.97
CA LEU A 97 -1.66 11.08 2.09
C LEU A 97 -1.18 11.82 0.84
N CYS A 98 -0.56 11.14 -0.12
CA CYS A 98 -0.16 11.76 -1.39
C CYS A 98 -1.42 12.23 -2.17
N PRO A 99 -1.55 13.51 -2.56
CA PRO A 99 -2.80 14.02 -3.13
C PRO A 99 -3.29 13.26 -4.39
N PRO A 100 -2.42 12.92 -5.37
CA PRO A 100 -2.84 12.09 -6.50
C PRO A 100 -3.33 10.69 -6.10
N LYS A 101 -2.75 10.09 -5.05
CA LYS A 101 -3.17 8.75 -4.56
C LYS A 101 -4.47 8.84 -3.75
N LEU A 102 -4.65 9.92 -3.01
CA LEU A 102 -5.90 10.21 -2.31
C LEU A 102 -7.06 10.36 -3.30
N ALA A 103 -6.82 10.99 -4.45
CA ALA A 103 -7.81 11.08 -5.53
C ALA A 103 -8.19 9.69 -6.08
N VAL A 104 -7.20 8.79 -6.26
CA VAL A 104 -7.47 7.39 -6.63
C VAL A 104 -8.33 6.70 -5.57
N TRP A 105 -8.00 6.85 -4.29
CA TRP A 105 -8.80 6.23 -3.22
C TRP A 105 -10.22 6.76 -3.18
N LEU A 106 -10.42 8.08 -3.29
CA LEU A 106 -11.74 8.68 -3.34
C LEU A 106 -12.57 8.09 -4.49
N HIS A 107 -11.98 8.02 -5.68
CA HIS A 107 -12.64 7.43 -6.83
C HIS A 107 -13.00 5.95 -6.62
N ILE A 108 -12.10 5.16 -6.02
CA ILE A 108 -12.35 3.75 -5.73
C ILE A 108 -13.46 3.59 -4.69
N LEU A 109 -13.43 4.38 -3.61
CA LEU A 109 -14.44 4.33 -2.55
C LEU A 109 -15.83 4.69 -3.10
N THR A 110 -15.95 5.72 -3.92
CA THR A 110 -17.24 6.12 -4.51
C THR A 110 -17.74 5.15 -5.57
N SER A 111 -16.85 4.56 -6.37
CA SER A 111 -17.25 3.76 -7.55
C SER A 111 -17.38 2.26 -7.26
N TYR A 112 -16.64 1.73 -6.29
CA TYR A 112 -16.53 0.28 -6.04
C TYR A 112 -16.81 -0.15 -4.60
N ILE A 113 -16.89 0.80 -3.66
CA ILE A 113 -17.33 0.53 -2.28
C ILE A 113 -18.78 0.97 -2.09
N ASN A 114 -19.08 2.27 -2.12
CA ASN A 114 -20.44 2.72 -1.87
C ASN A 114 -20.71 4.15 -2.41
N PRO A 115 -21.47 4.30 -3.52
CA PRO A 115 -21.74 5.61 -4.11
C PRO A 115 -22.69 6.46 -3.26
N LEU A 116 -23.45 5.85 -2.34
CA LEU A 116 -24.39 6.55 -1.47
C LEU A 116 -23.70 7.20 -0.27
N ILE A 117 -22.46 6.79 0.05
CA ILE A 117 -21.66 7.38 1.11
C ILE A 117 -20.86 8.55 0.55
N ARG A 118 -21.02 9.73 1.17
CA ARG A 118 -20.17 10.89 0.86
C ARG A 118 -18.81 10.75 1.55
N PHE A 119 -17.81 10.24 0.84
CA PHE A 119 -16.43 10.18 1.32
C PHE A 119 -15.78 11.57 1.30
N VAL A 120 -15.31 12.04 2.45
CA VAL A 120 -14.54 13.29 2.57
C VAL A 120 -13.04 12.95 2.52
N PRO A 121 -12.21 13.70 1.78
CA PRO A 121 -10.78 13.40 1.64
C PRO A 121 -10.03 13.25 2.98
N SER A 122 -10.43 14.00 4.02
CA SER A 122 -9.85 13.92 5.37
C SER A 122 -10.08 12.57 6.05
N ASP A 123 -11.17 11.89 5.72
CA ASP A 123 -11.61 10.68 6.42
C ASP A 123 -11.07 9.41 5.75
N VAL A 124 -10.74 9.51 4.46
CA VAL A 124 -10.25 8.39 3.64
C VAL A 124 -9.07 7.66 4.29
N PRO A 125 -8.00 8.32 4.78
CA PRO A 125 -6.91 7.61 5.45
C PRO A 125 -7.36 6.80 6.67
N HIS A 126 -8.36 7.28 7.42
CA HIS A 126 -8.90 6.56 8.57
C HIS A 126 -9.69 5.33 8.14
N ILE A 127 -10.57 5.48 7.14
CA ILE A 127 -11.36 4.38 6.57
C ILE A 127 -10.43 3.28 6.03
N LEU A 128 -9.41 3.67 5.25
CA LEU A 128 -8.45 2.74 4.68
C LEU A 128 -7.63 2.02 5.75
N ARG A 129 -7.27 2.71 6.84
CA ARG A 129 -6.57 2.08 7.98
C ARG A 129 -7.46 1.09 8.73
N SER A 130 -8.77 1.34 8.80
CA SER A 130 -9.72 0.39 9.38
C SER A 130 -9.80 -0.89 8.54
N ILE A 131 -9.92 -0.77 7.21
CA ILE A 131 -9.90 -1.92 6.29
C ILE A 131 -8.56 -2.66 6.39
N PHE A 132 -7.45 -1.91 6.30
CA PHE A 132 -6.07 -2.41 6.40
C PHE A 132 -5.83 -3.27 7.66
N ARG A 133 -6.47 -2.93 8.79
CA ARG A 133 -6.34 -3.66 10.06
C ARG A 133 -7.49 -4.60 10.38
N PHE A 134 -8.44 -4.81 9.47
CA PHE A 134 -9.66 -5.57 9.76
C PHE A 134 -10.37 -5.05 11.02
N GLN A 135 -10.39 -3.73 11.20
CA GLN A 135 -11.12 -3.05 12.26
C GLN A 135 -12.50 -2.69 11.72
N HIS A 136 -13.55 -2.95 12.51
CA HIS A 136 -14.95 -2.75 12.11
C HIS A 136 -15.35 -3.60 10.90
N THR A 137 -15.67 -4.87 11.15
CA THR A 137 -15.99 -5.90 10.14
C THR A 137 -17.31 -5.70 9.38
N THR A 138 -18.00 -4.57 9.58
CA THR A 138 -19.20 -4.26 8.80
C THR A 138 -18.79 -3.83 7.40
N SER A 139 -19.14 -4.64 6.40
CA SER A 139 -18.91 -4.29 5.00
C SER A 139 -19.63 -2.98 4.68
N LEU A 140 -18.89 -2.00 4.17
CA LEU A 140 -19.45 -0.78 3.60
C LEU A 140 -19.90 -1.00 2.14
N ARG A 141 -19.49 -2.12 1.54
CA ARG A 141 -19.65 -2.37 0.12
C ARG A 141 -21.11 -2.60 -0.27
N ASP A 142 -21.57 -1.82 -1.24
CA ASP A 142 -22.87 -1.98 -1.89
C ASP A 142 -22.82 -3.19 -2.86
N PRO A 143 -23.67 -4.22 -2.65
CA PRO A 143 -23.70 -5.42 -3.50
C PRO A 143 -24.10 -5.17 -4.96
N SER A 144 -24.74 -4.03 -5.27
CA SER A 144 -25.20 -3.70 -6.62
C SER A 144 -24.08 -3.17 -7.53
N LEU A 145 -22.90 -2.89 -6.98
CA LEU A 145 -21.78 -2.33 -7.71
C LEU A 145 -21.07 -3.33 -8.63
N PRO A 146 -20.34 -2.84 -9.64
CA PRO A 146 -19.48 -3.69 -10.47
C PRO A 146 -18.50 -4.52 -9.65
N LEU A 147 -18.09 -5.66 -10.22
CA LEU A 147 -17.20 -6.61 -9.55
C LEU A 147 -17.80 -7.15 -8.25
N SER A 148 -19.13 -7.38 -8.21
CA SER A 148 -19.90 -7.77 -7.01
C SER A 148 -19.30 -8.93 -6.21
N ASP A 149 -18.52 -9.80 -6.85
CA ASP A 149 -17.83 -10.93 -6.20
C ASP A 149 -16.65 -10.52 -5.29
N LEU A 150 -16.14 -9.28 -5.40
CA LEU A 150 -14.98 -8.81 -4.62
C LEU A 150 -15.38 -8.22 -3.27
N SER A 151 -14.79 -8.65 -2.16
CA SER A 151 -14.96 -7.95 -0.89
C SER A 151 -14.31 -6.56 -0.90
N GLN A 152 -14.68 -5.67 0.04
CA GLN A 152 -14.02 -4.36 0.19
C GLN A 152 -12.51 -4.50 0.46
N GLU A 153 -12.10 -5.57 1.15
CA GLU A 153 -10.70 -5.90 1.41
C GLU A 153 -9.97 -6.26 0.11
N GLN A 154 -10.64 -6.98 -0.80
CA GLN A 154 -10.07 -7.29 -2.11
C GLN A 154 -9.94 -6.03 -2.98
N VAL A 155 -10.96 -5.16 -2.99
CA VAL A 155 -10.87 -3.86 -3.68
C VAL A 155 -9.72 -3.01 -3.10
N PHE A 156 -9.59 -2.98 -1.78
CA PHE A 156 -8.48 -2.30 -1.09
C PHE A 156 -7.12 -2.87 -1.51
N ALA A 157 -6.95 -4.19 -1.46
CA ALA A 157 -5.69 -4.86 -1.78
C ALA A 157 -5.26 -4.64 -3.24
N CYS A 158 -6.20 -4.74 -4.18
CA CYS A 158 -5.93 -4.50 -5.60
C CYS A 158 -5.54 -3.03 -5.85
N THR A 159 -6.22 -2.10 -5.20
CA THR A 159 -5.89 -0.66 -5.28
C THR A 159 -4.50 -0.38 -4.68
N LEU A 160 -4.18 -1.02 -3.55
CA LEU A 160 -2.86 -0.94 -2.91
C LEU A 160 -1.75 -1.42 -3.85
N GLN A 161 -1.99 -2.52 -4.56
CA GLN A 161 -1.08 -3.05 -5.57
C GLN A 161 -0.89 -2.07 -6.74
N GLY A 162 -1.98 -1.50 -7.27
CA GLY A 162 -1.92 -0.53 -8.36
C GLY A 162 -1.12 0.73 -7.98
N ILE A 163 -1.38 1.29 -6.79
CA ILE A 163 -0.62 2.42 -6.24
C ILE A 163 0.87 2.09 -6.12
N TRP A 164 1.19 0.90 -5.59
CA TRP A 164 2.57 0.44 -5.49
C TRP A 164 3.25 0.33 -6.85
N GLN A 165 2.57 -0.27 -7.84
CA GLN A 165 3.11 -0.42 -9.20
C GLN A 165 3.41 0.92 -9.84
N ILE A 166 2.44 1.86 -9.82
CA ILE A 166 2.60 3.19 -10.42
C ILE A 166 3.73 3.96 -9.74
N HIS A 167 3.84 3.87 -8.41
CA HIS A 167 4.92 4.51 -7.67
C HIS A 167 6.29 4.03 -8.17
N TRP A 168 6.50 2.72 -8.31
CA TRP A 168 7.82 2.20 -8.70
C TRP A 168 8.08 2.18 -10.21
N GLN A 169 7.08 2.46 -11.04
CA GLN A 169 7.23 2.52 -12.51
C GLN A 169 7.63 3.90 -13.04
N SER A 170 7.47 4.95 -12.23
CA SER A 170 7.72 6.34 -12.65
C SER A 170 9.18 6.76 -12.52
#